data_AF-A0AA90PEM9-F1
#
_entry.id   AF-A0AA90PEM9-F1
#
_cell.length_a   1.000
_cell.length_b   1.000
_cell.length_c   1.000
_cell.angle_alpha   90.00
_cell.angle_beta   90.00
_cell.angle_gamma   90.00
#
_symmetry.space_group_name_H-M   'P 1'
#
loop_
_entity.id
_entity.type
_entity.pdbx_description
1 polymer ?
#
loop_
_entity_poly.entity_id
_entity_poly.type
_entity_poly.pdbx_seq_one_letter_code
_entity_poly.pdbx_strand_id
1 'polypeptide(L)'
;MLSKHNSIQRDQLEMITLDQLVPANHLVRKMEASFDFTFIYDLVKDMYAEVGRPSIDPVILVKLTFIQYTFGIRSMRKTIEEAETNMAYR
;
A
#
# COMPACT_ATOMS: atom_id res chain seq x y z
N MET A 1 28.47 12.38 14.59
CA MET A 1 29.14 13.61 14.10
C MET A 1 28.24 14.25 13.04
N LEU A 2 28.13 15.57 13.01
CA LEU A 2 27.29 16.27 12.04
C LEU A 2 27.98 16.24 10.67
N SER A 3 27.47 15.46 9.72
CA SER A 3 27.94 15.45 8.34
C SER A 3 27.08 16.41 7.52
N LYS A 4 27.70 17.44 6.93
CA LYS A 4 27.05 18.25 5.91
C LYS A 4 27.13 17.47 4.59
N HIS A 5 26.00 16.91 4.16
CA HIS A 5 25.91 16.33 2.82
C HIS A 5 25.98 17.46 1.79
N ASN A 6 27.08 17.47 1.02
CA ASN A 6 27.23 18.36 -0.11
C ASN A 6 26.10 18.09 -1.10
N SER A 7 25.56 19.16 -1.68
CA SER A 7 24.38 19.12 -2.53
C SER A 7 24.56 18.15 -3.70
N ILE A 8 23.87 17.02 -3.57
CA ILE A 8 23.25 16.23 -4.63
C ILE A 8 24.21 15.34 -5.44
N GLN A 9 24.35 14.10 -4.98
CA GLN A 9 24.70 12.94 -5.81
C GLN A 9 23.51 12.64 -6.75
N ARG A 10 23.36 13.41 -7.83
CA ARG A 10 22.26 13.23 -8.82
C ARG A 10 22.49 12.03 -9.75
N ASP A 11 23.74 11.61 -9.94
CA ASP A 11 24.14 10.63 -10.96
C ASP A 11 24.58 9.28 -10.37
N GLN A 12 24.23 8.98 -9.12
CA GLN A 12 24.61 7.72 -8.48
C GLN A 12 23.51 6.67 -8.66
N LEU A 13 23.86 5.55 -9.30
CA LEU A 13 22.95 4.40 -9.42
C LEU A 13 22.99 3.59 -8.12
N GLU A 14 21.86 3.56 -7.41
CA GLU A 14 21.66 2.69 -6.24
C GLU A 14 20.69 1.57 -6.59
N MET A 15 21.10 0.32 -6.32
CA MET A 15 20.21 -0.84 -6.42
C MET A 15 19.51 -1.04 -5.07
N ILE A 16 18.22 -0.69 -5.03
CA ILE A 16 17.38 -0.80 -3.83
C ILE A 16 16.18 -1.68 -4.18
N THR A 17 15.81 -2.58 -3.26
CA THR A 17 14.57 -3.36 -3.38
C THR A 17 13.38 -2.53 -2.91
N LEU A 18 12.17 -2.78 -3.45
CA LEU A 18 10.97 -2.06 -3.01
C LEU A 18 10.73 -2.22 -1.51
N ASP A 19 11.08 -3.38 -0.95
CA ASP A 19 10.95 -3.65 0.49
C ASP A 19 11.88 -2.76 1.34
N GLN A 20 13.05 -2.37 0.83
CA GLN A 20 13.95 -1.48 1.57
C GLN A 20 13.45 -0.04 1.66
N LEU A 21 12.46 0.35 0.86
CA LEU A 21 11.90 1.70 0.86
C LEU A 21 10.94 1.95 2.03
N VAL A 22 10.43 0.88 2.66
CA VAL A 22 9.48 0.97 3.77
C VAL A 22 10.15 0.43 5.04
N PRO A 23 10.25 1.22 6.12
CA PRO A 23 10.85 0.76 7.36
C PRO A 23 10.19 -0.51 7.89
N ALA A 24 11.00 -1.46 8.40
CA ALA A 24 10.51 -2.74 8.90
C ALA A 24 9.49 -2.59 10.06
N ASN A 25 9.58 -1.52 10.84
CA ASN A 25 8.69 -1.22 11.96
C ASN A 25 7.46 -0.39 11.56
N HIS A 26 7.26 -0.10 10.27
CA HIS A 26 6.15 0.70 9.76
C HIS A 26 4.80 0.02 10.04
N LEU A 27 3.77 0.83 10.31
CA LEU A 27 2.46 0.33 10.73
C LEU A 27 1.80 -0.58 9.68
N VAL A 28 1.90 -0.22 8.40
CA VAL A 28 1.31 -1.00 7.30
C VAL A 28 1.90 -2.41 7.23
N ARG A 29 3.21 -2.59 7.47
CA ARG A 29 3.82 -3.92 7.54
C ARG A 29 3.25 -4.76 8.67
N LYS A 30 3.03 -4.13 9.83
CA LYS A 30 2.43 -4.81 10.99
C LYS A 30 0.99 -5.22 10.68
N MET A 31 0.23 -4.36 10.00
CA MET A 31 -1.13 -4.69 9.57
C MET A 31 -1.13 -5.86 8.59
N GLU A 32 -0.32 -5.81 7.54
CA GLU A 32 -0.23 -6.89 6.55
C GLU A 32 0.15 -8.24 7.20
N ALA A 33 1.07 -8.22 8.16
CA ALA A 33 1.47 -9.43 8.89
C ALA A 33 0.43 -9.94 9.90
N SER A 34 -0.56 -9.11 10.28
CA SER A 34 -1.53 -9.45 11.33
C SER A 34 -2.83 -10.04 10.77
N PHE A 35 -3.12 -9.83 9.49
CA PHE A 35 -4.40 -10.23 8.89
C PHE A 35 -4.16 -11.11 7.67
N ASP A 36 -4.75 -12.30 7.68
CA ASP A 36 -4.99 -13.04 6.45
C ASP A 36 -6.26 -12.47 5.80
N PHE A 37 -6.13 -11.88 4.61
CA PHE A 37 -7.25 -11.28 3.87
C PHE A 37 -7.94 -12.26 2.92
N THR A 38 -7.46 -13.49 2.79
CA THR A 38 -7.98 -14.46 1.81
C THR A 38 -9.46 -14.79 2.03
N PHE A 39 -9.94 -14.74 3.28
CA PHE A 39 -11.35 -14.96 3.62
C PHE A 39 -12.32 -14.02 2.89
N ILE A 40 -11.85 -12.84 2.44
CA ILE A 40 -12.69 -11.86 1.74
C ILE A 40 -13.21 -12.44 0.43
N TYR A 41 -12.39 -13.21 -0.30
CA TYR A 41 -12.82 -13.78 -1.59
C TYR A 41 -14.05 -14.69 -1.42
N ASP A 42 -14.07 -15.52 -0.38
CA ASP A 42 -15.20 -16.40 -0.10
C ASP A 42 -16.46 -15.60 0.30
N LEU A 43 -16.29 -14.53 1.07
CA LEU A 43 -17.42 -13.68 1.50
C LEU A 43 -18.11 -12.96 0.34
N VAL A 44 -17.34 -12.53 -0.66
CA VAL A 44 -17.87 -11.69 -1.75
C VAL A 44 -18.08 -12.45 -3.05
N LYS A 45 -17.73 -13.73 -3.12
CA LYS A 45 -17.74 -14.54 -4.35
C LYS A 45 -19.01 -14.38 -5.17
N ASP A 46 -20.16 -14.52 -4.54
CA ASP A 46 -21.48 -14.49 -5.20
C ASP A 46 -21.86 -13.09 -5.73
N MET A 47 -21.12 -12.04 -5.33
CA MET A 47 -21.33 -10.66 -5.77
C MET A 47 -20.55 -10.33 -7.05
N TYR A 48 -19.65 -11.21 -7.50
CA TYR A 48 -18.81 -11.00 -8.67
C TYR A 48 -19.17 -11.98 -9.78
N ALA A 49 -19.22 -11.47 -11.02
CA ALA A 49 -19.45 -12.30 -12.20
C ALA A 49 -18.19 -13.07 -12.59
N GLU A 50 -18.34 -14.34 -13.00
CA GLU A 50 -17.24 -15.15 -13.53
C GLU A 50 -16.77 -14.69 -14.92
N VAL A 51 -17.64 -13.99 -15.66
CA VAL A 51 -17.39 -13.53 -17.04
C VAL A 51 -17.67 -12.04 -17.15
N GLY A 52 -16.79 -11.31 -17.84
CA GLY A 52 -16.96 -9.90 -18.14
C GLY A 52 -15.68 -9.10 -17.97
N ARG A 53 -15.82 -7.79 -17.71
CA ARG A 53 -14.69 -6.91 -17.42
C ARG A 53 -14.14 -7.26 -16.02
N PRO A 54 -12.83 -7.51 -15.88
CA PRO A 54 -12.21 -7.71 -14.57
C PRO A 54 -12.49 -6.51 -13.65
N SER A 55 -13.01 -6.81 -12.46
CA SER A 55 -13.16 -5.84 -11.38
C SER A 55 -11.82 -5.60 -10.68
N ILE A 56 -11.78 -4.58 -9.82
CA ILE A 56 -10.69 -4.41 -8.86
C ILE A 56 -10.76 -5.56 -7.84
N ASP A 57 -9.60 -6.06 -7.45
CA ASP A 57 -9.48 -7.09 -6.42
C ASP A 57 -10.18 -6.64 -5.11
N PRO A 58 -11.13 -7.43 -4.58
CA PRO A 58 -11.84 -7.08 -3.34
C PRO A 58 -10.92 -6.93 -2.13
N VAL A 59 -9.82 -7.68 -2.05
CA VAL A 59 -8.83 -7.53 -0.97
C VAL A 59 -8.18 -6.16 -1.04
N ILE A 60 -7.83 -5.67 -2.23
CA ILE A 60 -7.24 -4.34 -2.43
C ILE A 60 -8.22 -3.25 -1.98
N LEU A 61 -9.51 -3.37 -2.36
CA LEU A 61 -10.55 -2.42 -1.93
C LEU A 61 -10.68 -2.34 -0.42
N VAL A 62 -10.63 -3.49 0.26
CA VAL A 62 -10.66 -3.54 1.72
C VAL A 62 -9.39 -2.95 2.32
N LYS A 63 -8.20 -3.31 1.82
CA LYS A 63 -6.91 -2.75 2.29
C LYS A 63 -6.86 -1.22 2.16
N LEU A 64 -7.35 -0.65 1.06
CA LEU A 64 -7.48 0.81 0.90
C LEU A 64 -8.38 1.43 1.97
N THR A 65 -9.47 0.76 2.31
CA THR A 65 -10.37 1.20 3.38
C THR A 65 -9.68 1.15 4.74
N PHE A 66 -8.91 0.10 5.02
CA PHE A 66 -8.09 0.00 6.24
C PHE A 66 -7.06 1.13 6.34
N ILE A 67 -6.35 1.42 5.25
CA ILE A 67 -5.40 2.54 5.16
C ILE A 67 -6.14 3.86 5.44
N GLN A 68 -7.28 4.07 4.78
CA GLN A 68 -8.10 5.26 4.97
C GLN A 68 -8.42 5.50 6.45
N TYR A 69 -8.96 4.49 7.14
CA TYR A 69 -9.34 4.62 8.55
C TYR A 69 -8.14 4.73 9.48
N THR A 70 -7.09 3.94 9.25
CA THR A 70 -5.89 3.91 10.12
C THR A 70 -5.14 5.23 10.10
N PHE A 71 -5.02 5.85 8.93
CA PHE A 71 -4.33 7.14 8.76
C PHE A 71 -5.28 8.35 8.81
N GLY A 72 -6.57 8.13 9.08
CA GLY A 72 -7.55 9.21 9.22
C GLY A 72 -7.81 10.01 7.94
N ILE A 73 -7.65 9.40 6.77
CA ILE A 73 -7.85 10.07 5.48
C ILE A 73 -9.35 10.22 5.21
N ARG A 74 -9.86 11.46 5.23
CA ARG A 74 -11.31 11.70 5.14
C ARG A 74 -11.95 11.37 3.79
N SER A 75 -11.16 11.15 2.74
CA SER A 75 -11.67 10.96 1.39
C SER A 75 -11.03 9.76 0.72
N MET A 76 -11.85 8.81 0.26
CA MET A 76 -11.36 7.67 -0.52
C MET A 76 -10.60 8.08 -1.77
N ARG A 77 -11.02 9.17 -2.44
CA ARG A 77 -10.32 9.70 -3.60
C ARG A 77 -8.90 10.16 -3.23
N LYS A 78 -8.74 10.81 -2.08
CA LYS A 78 -7.42 11.20 -1.57
C LYS A 78 -6.59 9.97 -1.17
N THR A 79 -7.22 8.95 -0.57
CA THR A 79 -6.53 7.69 -0.25
C THR A 79 -5.95 7.02 -1.49
N ILE A 80 -6.71 7.00 -2.61
CA ILE A 80 -6.25 6.44 -3.88
C ILE A 80 -5.07 7.25 -4.43
N GLU A 81 -5.16 8.59 -4.44
CA GLU A 81 -4.07 9.49 -4.86
C GLU A 81 -2.80 9.28 -4.01
N GLU A 82 -2.96 9.05 -2.70
CA GLU A 82 -1.85 8.75 -1.81
C GLU A 82 -1.26 7.35 -2.11
N ALA A 83 -2.09 6.34 -2.38
CA ALA A 83 -1.64 4.99 -2.73
C ALA A 83 -0.88 4.92 -4.06
N GLU A 84 -1.14 5.83 -5.00
CA GLU A 84 -0.38 5.93 -6.25
C GLU A 84 1.08 6.35 -6.02
N THR A 85 1.34 7.15 -4.99
CA THR A 85 2.63 7.81 -4.75
C THR A 85 3.36 7.31 -3.51
N ASN A 86 2.64 6.76 -2.53
CA ASN A 86 3.20 6.32 -1.26
C ASN A 86 3.67 4.86 -1.33
N MET A 87 4.98 4.67 -1.30
CA MET A 87 5.62 3.36 -1.34
C MET A 87 5.21 2.44 -0.18
N ALA A 88 4.74 2.99 0.94
CA ALA A 88 4.29 2.19 2.08
C ALA A 88 2.97 1.46 1.83
N TYR A 89 2.21 1.82 0.79
CA TYR A 89 0.92 1.21 0.44
C TYR A 89 1.01 0.25 -0.76
N ARG A 90 2.22 0.00 -1.28
CA ARG A 90 2.46 -0.94 -2.39
C ARG A 90 2.70 -2.37 -1.92
#